data_AF-A0A7W3X1P9-F1
#
_entry.id   AF-A0A7W3X1P9-F1
#
_cell.length_a   1.000
_cell.length_b   1.000
_cell.length_c   1.000
_cell.angle_alpha   90.00
_cell.angle_beta   90.00
_cell.angle_gamma   90.00
#
_symmetry.space_group_name_H-M   'P 1'
#
loop_
_entity.id
_entity.type
_entity.pdbx_description
1 polymer ?
#
loop_
_entity_poly.entity_id
_entity_poly.type
_entity_poly.pdbx_seq_one_letter_code
_entity_poly.pdbx_strand_id
1 'polypeptide(L)'
;AWEWFGYGRTMALLPLNEGQASAVITLPPRQIEALLAMDEVAFGEAISACFEHRLGRMQPVATPQAYPMVGVYADRFVGERSALIGDAAVGMHPVTAHGFNLGLASAQRLAQGIVAQQRRGADIAAAGMLASYQRGHRLASRPLYEA
;
A
#
# COMPACT_ATOMS: atom_id res chain seq x y z
N ALA A 1 9.79 -2.28 14.46
CA ALA A 1 8.91 -3.14 13.64
C ALA A 1 9.67 -4.41 13.32
N TRP A 2 8.99 -5.55 13.23
CA TRP A 2 9.60 -6.83 12.87
C TRP A 2 9.06 -7.26 11.50
N GLU A 3 9.96 -7.60 10.59
CA GLU A 3 9.62 -8.15 9.28
C GLU A 3 10.15 -9.58 9.19
N TRP A 4 9.29 -10.48 8.73
CA TRP A 4 9.56 -11.90 8.61
C TRP A 4 9.36 -12.35 7.17
N PHE A 5 10.43 -12.89 6.59
CA PHE A 5 10.41 -13.47 5.26
C PHE A 5 10.46 -14.99 5.40
N GLY A 6 9.35 -15.64 5.05
CA GLY A 6 9.26 -17.11 4.95
C GLY A 6 9.12 -17.55 3.50
N TYR A 7 9.45 -18.80 3.20
CA TYR A 7 9.20 -19.38 1.88
C TYR A 7 7.69 -19.34 1.56
N GLY A 8 7.31 -18.53 0.57
CA GLY A 8 5.93 -18.42 0.08
C GLY A 8 4.99 -17.56 0.93
N ARG A 9 5.49 -16.87 1.96
CA ARG A 9 4.69 -15.93 2.77
C ARG A 9 5.54 -14.76 3.25
N THR A 10 5.05 -13.55 3.02
CA THR A 10 5.62 -12.33 3.61
C THR A 10 4.77 -11.92 4.79
N MET A 11 5.40 -11.74 5.94
CA MET A 11 4.73 -11.39 7.18
C MET A 11 5.39 -10.16 7.79
N ALA A 12 4.58 -9.16 8.16
CA ALA A 12 5.04 -8.00 8.89
C ALA A 12 4.24 -7.88 10.18
N LEU A 13 4.95 -7.49 11.24
CA LEU A 13 4.34 -7.19 12.53
C LEU A 13 4.74 -5.78 12.97
N LEU A 14 3.75 -4.90 13.01
CA LEU A 14 3.91 -3.51 13.42
C LEU A 14 3.46 -3.37 14.88
N PRO A 15 4.38 -3.08 15.81
CA PRO A 15 4.02 -2.90 17.21
C PRO A 15 3.10 -1.69 17.37
N LEU A 16 2.08 -1.87 18.20
CA LEU A 16 1.17 -0.83 18.66
C LEU A 16 1.37 -0.63 20.17
N ASN A 17 0.55 0.22 20.78
CA ASN A 17 0.57 0.43 22.23
C ASN A 17 -0.09 -0.76 22.96
N GLU A 18 0.07 -0.81 24.29
CA GLU A 18 -0.67 -1.73 25.17
C GLU A 18 -0.46 -3.22 24.86
N GLY A 19 0.72 -3.60 24.36
CA GLY A 19 1.04 -4.99 24.03
C GLY A 19 0.32 -5.51 22.78
N GLN A 20 -0.26 -4.61 21.96
CA GLN A 20 -0.90 -4.96 20.71
C GLN A 20 0.08 -4.86 19.54
N ALA A 21 -0.26 -5.53 18.45
CA ALA A 21 0.45 -5.40 17.20
C ALA A 21 -0.50 -5.58 16.00
N SER A 22 -0.22 -4.86 14.92
CA SER A 22 -0.88 -5.07 13.64
C SER A 22 -0.07 -6.07 12.81
N ALA A 23 -0.71 -7.16 12.41
CA ALA A 23 -0.11 -8.19 11.58
C ALA A 23 -0.57 -8.05 10.12
N VAL A 24 0.37 -8.06 9.20
CA VAL A 24 0.13 -8.15 7.76
C VAL A 24 0.70 -9.46 7.27
N ILE A 25 -0.14 -10.35 6.76
CA ILE A 25 0.26 -11.70 6.33
C ILE A 25 -0.17 -11.88 4.89
N THR A 26 0.79 -12.20 4.03
CA THR A 26 0.58 -12.49 2.62
C THR A 26 0.51 -14.01 2.43
N LEU A 27 -0.64 -14.49 1.96
CA LEU A 27 -0.90 -15.91 1.72
C LEU A 27 -1.65 -16.10 0.39
N PRO A 28 -1.58 -17.30 -0.22
CA PRO A 28 -2.44 -17.66 -1.35
C PRO A 28 -3.93 -17.56 -0.99
N PRO A 29 -4.82 -17.23 -1.95
CA PRO A 29 -6.25 -16.99 -1.68
C PRO A 29 -6.95 -18.09 -0.87
N ARG A 30 -6.73 -19.36 -1.25
CA ARG A 30 -7.32 -20.51 -0.54
C ARG A 30 -6.89 -20.62 0.93
N GLN A 31 -5.66 -20.20 1.25
CA GLN A 31 -5.14 -20.24 2.61
C GLN A 31 -5.72 -19.09 3.45
N ILE A 32 -5.91 -17.90 2.85
CA ILE A 32 -6.59 -16.78 3.49
C ILE A 32 -8.04 -17.15 3.81
N GLU A 33 -8.78 -17.70 2.85
CA GLU A 33 -10.16 -18.13 3.03
C GLU A 33 -10.29 -19.14 4.19
N ALA A 34 -9.41 -20.15 4.23
CA ALA A 34 -9.39 -21.13 5.32
C ALA A 34 -9.06 -20.49 6.67
N LEU A 35 -8.12 -19.54 6.71
CA LEU A 35 -7.72 -18.84 7.93
C LEU A 35 -8.83 -17.94 8.48
N LEU A 36 -9.55 -17.22 7.60
CA LEU A 36 -10.67 -16.35 8.00
C LEU A 36 -11.93 -17.13 8.42
N ALA A 37 -12.05 -18.39 8.01
CA ALA A 37 -13.15 -19.27 8.42
C ALA A 37 -12.95 -19.90 9.81
N MET A 38 -11.79 -19.71 10.43
CA MET A 38 -11.50 -20.21 11.78
C MET A 38 -12.22 -19.38 12.85
N ASP A 39 -12.50 -20.01 13.99
CA ASP A 39 -12.86 -19.26 15.20
C ASP A 39 -11.66 -18.46 15.75
N GLU A 40 -11.92 -17.54 16.68
CA GLU A 40 -10.89 -16.65 17.23
C GLU A 40 -9.74 -17.39 17.94
N VAL A 41 -10.02 -18.54 18.55
CA VAL A 41 -9.03 -19.33 19.28
C VAL A 41 -8.09 -20.03 18.31
N ALA A 42 -8.64 -20.69 17.31
CA ALA A 42 -7.90 -21.35 16.25
C ALA A 42 -7.13 -20.34 15.38
N PHE A 43 -7.72 -19.19 15.10
CA PHE A 43 -7.06 -18.09 14.41
C PHE A 43 -5.85 -17.58 15.21
N GLY A 44 -6.03 -17.28 16.50
CA GLY A 44 -4.94 -16.82 17.36
C GLY A 44 -3.77 -17.79 17.42
N GLU A 45 -4.05 -19.09 17.52
CA GLU A 45 -3.03 -20.14 17.49
C GLU A 45 -2.32 -20.22 16.13
N ALA A 46 -3.07 -20.18 15.03
CA ALA A 46 -2.49 -20.19 13.68
C ALA A 46 -1.55 -18.99 13.45
N ILE A 47 -1.94 -17.79 13.90
CA ILE A 47 -1.11 -16.59 13.82
C ILE A 47 0.13 -16.72 14.73
N SER A 48 -0.03 -17.17 15.97
CA SER A 48 1.10 -17.44 16.87
C SER A 48 2.11 -18.41 16.26
N ALA A 49 1.64 -19.50 15.66
CA ALA A 49 2.48 -20.47 14.96
C ALA A 49 3.18 -19.85 13.74
N CYS A 50 2.50 -18.97 13.00
CA CYS A 50 3.13 -18.27 11.87
C CYS A 50 4.34 -17.43 12.29
N PHE A 51 4.34 -16.90 13.52
CA PHE A 51 5.46 -16.16 14.13
C PHE A 51 6.31 -17.03 15.09
N GLU A 52 6.24 -18.36 14.96
CA GLU A 52 7.01 -19.33 15.75
C GLU A 52 6.86 -19.15 17.27
N HIS A 53 5.71 -18.66 17.72
CA HIS A 53 5.41 -18.32 19.13
C HIS A 53 6.41 -17.39 19.81
N ARG A 54 7.23 -16.63 19.05
CA ARG A 54 8.28 -15.76 19.63
C ARG A 54 7.73 -14.60 20.46
N LEU A 55 6.47 -14.25 20.26
CA LEU A 55 5.73 -13.25 21.05
C LEU A 55 4.71 -13.89 22.00
N GLY A 56 4.80 -15.20 22.19
CA GLY A 56 3.84 -15.98 22.95
C GLY A 56 2.53 -16.20 22.20
N ARG A 57 1.48 -16.44 22.99
CA ARG A 57 0.13 -16.68 22.47
C ARG A 57 -0.53 -15.36 22.10
N MET A 58 -0.97 -15.26 20.85
CA MET A 58 -1.63 -14.10 20.28
C MET A 58 -3.14 -14.35 20.20
N GLN A 59 -3.92 -13.28 20.28
CA GLN A 59 -5.36 -13.32 20.13
C GLN A 59 -5.79 -12.17 19.23
N PRO A 60 -6.78 -12.37 18.34
CA PRO A 60 -7.29 -11.29 17.52
C PRO A 60 -7.98 -10.24 18.41
N VAL A 61 -7.57 -8.98 18.27
CA VAL A 61 -8.20 -7.84 18.96
C VAL A 61 -9.33 -7.24 18.12
N ALA A 62 -9.36 -7.55 16.82
CA ALA A 62 -10.37 -7.10 15.87
C ALA A 62 -10.62 -8.19 14.81
N THR A 63 -11.74 -8.07 14.10
CA THR A 63 -12.08 -8.97 12.99
C THR A 63 -11.01 -8.91 11.90
N PRO A 64 -10.35 -10.03 11.57
CA PRO A 64 -9.35 -10.07 10.51
C PRO A 64 -9.93 -9.63 9.17
N GLN A 65 -9.17 -8.85 8.41
CA GLN A 65 -9.55 -8.37 7.09
C GLN A 65 -8.60 -8.94 6.04
N ALA A 66 -9.14 -9.28 4.86
CA ALA A 66 -8.34 -9.68 3.72
C ALA A 66 -8.65 -8.82 2.49
N TYR A 67 -7.59 -8.51 1.76
CA TYR A 67 -7.64 -7.72 0.54
C TYR A 67 -6.83 -8.44 -0.54
N PRO A 68 -7.33 -8.54 -1.79
CA PRO A 68 -6.56 -9.11 -2.87
C PRO A 68 -5.36 -8.22 -3.17
N MET A 69 -4.21 -8.85 -3.43
CA MET A 69 -2.97 -8.15 -3.74
C MET A 69 -2.92 -7.91 -5.25
N VAL A 70 -3.42 -6.75 -5.67
CA VAL A 70 -3.44 -6.35 -7.07
C VAL A 70 -2.47 -5.18 -7.25
N GLY A 71 -1.51 -5.34 -8.16
CA GLY A 71 -0.67 -4.26 -8.63
C GLY A 71 -1.33 -3.56 -9.81
N VAL A 72 -1.41 -2.23 -9.77
CA VAL A 72 -1.94 -1.41 -10.87
C VAL A 72 -0.92 -0.33 -11.21
N TYR A 73 -0.53 -0.26 -12.47
CA TYR A 73 0.29 0.84 -12.99
C TYR A 73 -0.37 1.43 -14.22
N ALA A 74 -0.82 2.68 -14.14
CA ALA A 74 -1.53 3.31 -15.24
C ALA A 74 -0.61 3.62 -16.43
N ASP A 75 -1.08 3.31 -17.65
CA ASP A 75 -0.37 3.63 -18.90
C ASP A 75 -0.18 5.13 -19.11
N ARG A 76 -1.09 5.94 -18.56
CA ARG A 76 -1.06 7.40 -18.59
C ARG A 76 -1.52 7.91 -17.24
N PHE A 77 -0.76 8.82 -16.64
CA PHE A 77 -1.14 9.45 -15.37
C PHE A 77 -1.92 10.75 -15.61
N VAL A 78 -1.95 11.26 -16.84
CA VAL A 78 -2.64 12.50 -17.19
C VAL A 78 -3.41 12.35 -18.50
N GLY A 79 -4.56 13.02 -18.55
CA GLY A 79 -5.42 13.17 -19.72
C GLY A 79 -5.63 14.65 -20.06
N GLU A 80 -6.63 14.94 -20.88
CA GLU A 80 -7.03 16.32 -21.13
C GLU A 80 -7.55 16.93 -19.82
N ARG A 81 -6.84 17.95 -19.35
CA ARG A 81 -7.14 18.71 -18.11
C ARG A 81 -7.41 17.85 -16.87
N SER A 82 -6.86 16.64 -16.82
CA SER A 82 -7.12 15.62 -15.79
C SER A 82 -5.84 14.89 -15.41
N ALA A 83 -5.77 14.43 -14.16
CA ALA A 83 -4.66 13.66 -13.63
C ALA A 83 -5.16 12.55 -12.71
N LEU A 84 -4.55 11.38 -12.81
CA LEU A 84 -4.69 10.28 -11.86
C LEU A 84 -3.70 10.49 -10.72
N ILE A 85 -4.15 10.24 -9.49
CA ILE A 85 -3.33 10.32 -8.27
C ILE A 85 -3.61 9.09 -7.40
N GLY A 86 -2.72 8.79 -6.44
CA GLY A 86 -2.92 7.67 -5.54
C GLY A 86 -2.97 6.32 -6.25
N ASP A 87 -3.77 5.42 -5.71
CA ASP A 87 -3.93 4.05 -6.22
C ASP A 87 -4.53 4.01 -7.64
N ALA A 88 -5.19 5.10 -8.09
CA ALA A 88 -5.67 5.23 -9.46
C ALA A 88 -4.52 5.38 -10.48
N ALA A 89 -3.38 5.95 -10.06
CA ALA A 89 -2.18 6.04 -10.89
C ALA A 89 -1.23 4.87 -10.65
N VAL A 90 -1.02 4.51 -9.38
CA VAL A 90 -0.07 3.51 -8.93
C VAL A 90 -0.65 2.76 -7.72
N GLY A 91 -1.35 1.65 -7.96
CA GLY A 91 -1.87 0.78 -6.91
C GLY A 91 -0.83 -0.27 -6.53
N MET A 92 -0.13 -0.09 -5.42
CA MET A 92 0.93 -1.01 -5.00
C MET A 92 0.46 -2.15 -4.08
N HIS A 93 1.25 -3.23 -4.08
CA HIS A 93 1.09 -4.33 -3.12
C HIS A 93 1.28 -3.83 -1.67
N PRO A 94 0.39 -4.20 -0.73
CA PRO A 94 0.43 -3.75 0.66
C PRO A 94 1.69 -4.13 1.45
N VAL A 95 2.50 -5.08 0.96
CA VAL A 95 3.72 -5.56 1.64
C VAL A 95 4.79 -4.48 1.70
N THR A 96 4.82 -3.57 0.73
CA THR A 96 5.84 -2.52 0.73
C THR A 96 5.49 -1.39 1.70
N ALA A 97 4.25 -1.24 2.19
CA ALA A 97 3.78 -0.06 2.94
C ALA A 97 4.03 1.29 2.22
N HIS A 98 4.37 1.28 0.93
CA HIS A 98 4.74 2.46 0.17
C HIS A 98 3.57 3.02 -0.67
N GLY A 99 2.46 2.28 -0.84
CA GLY A 99 1.31 2.72 -1.65
C GLY A 99 0.70 4.04 -1.17
N PHE A 100 0.39 4.14 0.13
CA PHE A 100 -0.10 5.38 0.74
C PHE A 100 0.88 6.55 0.56
N ASN A 101 2.18 6.31 0.80
CA ASN A 101 3.21 7.33 0.70
C ASN A 101 3.40 7.80 -0.75
N LEU A 102 3.37 6.90 -1.74
CA LEU A 102 3.38 7.25 -3.16
C LEU A 102 2.14 8.06 -3.54
N GLY A 103 0.97 7.68 -3.01
CA GLY A 103 -0.26 8.41 -3.24
C GLY A 103 -0.20 9.83 -2.69
N LEU A 104 0.29 10.01 -1.46
CA LEU A 104 0.51 11.33 -0.88
C LEU A 104 1.53 12.16 -1.68
N ALA A 105 2.63 11.54 -2.11
CA ALA A 105 3.64 12.19 -2.95
C ALA A 105 3.05 12.63 -4.31
N SER A 106 2.13 11.85 -4.87
CA SER A 106 1.42 12.19 -6.10
C SER A 106 0.51 13.42 -5.89
N ALA A 107 -0.26 13.45 -4.80
CA ALA A 107 -1.14 14.55 -4.46
C ALA A 107 -0.33 15.84 -4.22
N GLN A 108 0.75 15.75 -3.44
CA GLN A 108 1.64 16.87 -3.17
C GLN A 108 2.25 17.44 -4.46
N ARG A 109 2.77 16.58 -5.34
CA ARG A 109 3.40 17.01 -6.59
C ARG A 109 2.41 17.72 -7.52
N LEU A 110 1.18 17.19 -7.64
CA LEU A 110 0.14 17.82 -8.45
C LEU A 110 -0.28 19.17 -7.85
N ALA A 111 -0.52 19.22 -6.54
CA ALA A 111 -0.90 20.44 -5.84
C ALA A 111 0.15 21.55 -5.99
N GLN A 112 1.44 21.23 -5.87
CA GLN A 112 2.53 22.19 -6.11
C GLN A 112 2.50 22.77 -7.52
N GLY A 113 2.24 21.94 -8.54
CA GLY A 113 2.10 22.38 -9.93
C GLY A 113 0.91 23.31 -10.13
N ILE A 114 -0.26 22.95 -9.58
CA ILE A 114 -1.49 23.75 -9.63
C ILE A 114 -1.28 25.12 -8.96
N VAL A 115 -0.75 25.14 -7.74
CA VAL A 115 -0.49 26.38 -6.99
C VAL A 115 0.50 27.28 -7.74
N ALA A 116 1.53 26.71 -8.36
CA ALA A 116 2.50 27.48 -9.13
C ALA A 116 1.88 28.13 -10.39
N GLN A 117 1.00 27.43 -11.10
CA GLN A 117 0.26 27.99 -12.25
C GLN A 117 -0.70 29.09 -11.80
N GLN A 118 -1.46 28.83 -10.72
CA GLN A 118 -2.42 29.79 -10.16
C GLN A 118 -1.75 31.10 -9.76
N ARG A 119 -0.59 31.04 -9.09
CA ARG A 119 0.19 32.23 -8.69
C ARG A 119 0.68 33.08 -9.87
N ARG A 120 0.80 32.47 -11.06
CA ARG A 120 1.21 33.15 -12.30
C ARG A 120 0.01 33.64 -13.12
N GLY A 121 -1.22 33.40 -12.67
CA GLY A 121 -2.43 33.66 -13.45
C GLY A 121 -2.54 32.79 -14.71
N ALA A 122 -1.82 31.66 -14.74
CA ALA A 122 -1.78 30.75 -15.87
C ALA A 122 -2.76 29.58 -15.69
N ASP A 123 -2.99 28.82 -16.77
CA ASP A 123 -3.91 27.68 -16.74
C ASP A 123 -3.40 26.59 -15.79
N ILE A 124 -4.18 26.31 -14.74
CA ILE A 124 -3.88 25.30 -13.71
C ILE A 124 -3.85 23.88 -14.26
N ALA A 125 -4.38 23.63 -15.46
CA ALA A 125 -4.38 22.33 -16.12
C ALA A 125 -3.56 22.34 -17.41
N ALA A 126 -2.63 23.30 -17.54
CA ALA A 126 -1.76 23.40 -18.70
C ALA A 126 -1.04 22.07 -18.98
N ALA A 127 -1.07 21.62 -20.25
CA ALA A 127 -0.52 20.33 -20.65
C ALA A 127 0.95 20.14 -20.24
N GLY A 128 1.76 21.22 -20.29
CA GLY A 128 3.15 21.19 -19.85
C GLY A 128 3.33 20.93 -18.36
N MET A 129 2.43 21.46 -17.51
CA MET A 129 2.41 21.21 -16.08
C MET A 129 2.03 19.75 -15.79
N LEU A 130 0.94 19.28 -16.40
CA LEU A 130 0.48 17.89 -16.26
C LEU A 130 1.53 16.88 -16.74
N ALA A 131 2.22 17.17 -17.85
CA ALA A 131 3.31 16.33 -18.33
C ALA A 131 4.50 16.32 -17.35
N SER A 132 4.79 17.44 -16.70
CA SER A 132 5.82 17.51 -15.65
C SER A 132 5.45 16.67 -14.43
N TYR A 133 4.20 16.78 -13.98
CA TYR A 133 3.64 15.93 -12.93
C TYR A 133 3.81 14.43 -13.27
N GLN A 134 3.36 14.01 -14.46
CA GLN A 134 3.47 12.61 -14.89
C GLN A 134 4.93 12.12 -14.89
N ARG A 135 5.85 12.89 -15.50
CA ARG A 135 7.28 12.50 -15.53
C ARG A 135 7.85 12.33 -14.13
N GLY A 136 7.60 13.31 -13.26
CA GLY A 136 8.11 13.29 -11.89
C GLY A 136 7.54 12.14 -11.06
N HIS A 137 6.24 11.85 -11.21
CA HIS A 137 5.61 10.76 -10.48
C HIS A 137 6.05 9.39 -11.02
N ARG A 138 6.18 9.22 -12.34
CA ARG A 138 6.70 7.98 -12.95
C ARG A 138 8.13 7.68 -12.53
N LEU A 139 9.01 8.68 -12.49
CA LEU A 139 10.39 8.48 -12.02
C LEU A 139 10.45 8.00 -10.56
N ALA A 140 9.52 8.47 -9.73
CA ALA A 140 9.46 8.09 -8.32
C ALA A 140 8.83 6.69 -8.10
N SER A 141 7.95 6.23 -9.00
CA SER A 141 7.20 4.97 -8.81
C SER A 141 7.68 3.80 -9.65
N ARG A 142 8.23 4.04 -10.84
CA ARG A 142 8.59 3.01 -11.82
C ARG A 142 9.62 1.98 -11.31
N PRO A 143 10.67 2.34 -10.56
CA PRO A 143 11.63 1.36 -10.04
C PRO A 143 11.00 0.29 -9.15
N LEU A 144 9.85 0.56 -8.53
CA LEU A 144 9.14 -0.37 -7.64
C LEU A 144 8.34 -1.44 -8.41
N TYR A 145 8.21 -1.29 -9.73
CA TYR A 145 7.47 -2.21 -10.61
C TYR A 145 8.36 -2.94 -11.62
N GLU A 146 9.60 -2.47 -11.80
CA GLU A 146 10.59 -3.09 -12.71
C GLU A 146 11.64 -3.93 -11.97
N ALA A 147 11.55 -4.02 -10.63
CA ALA A 147 12.39 -4.86 -9.77
C ALA A 147 11.73 -6.23 -9.52
#